data_AF-A0A949LTS8-F1
#
_entry.id   AF-A0A949LTS8-F1
#
_cell.length_a   1.000
_cell.length_b   1.000
_cell.length_c   1.000
_cell.angle_alpha   90.00
_cell.angle_beta   90.00
_cell.angle_gamma   90.00
#
_symmetry.space_group_name_H-M   'P 1'
#
loop_
_entity.id
_entity.type
_entity.pdbx_description
1 polymer ?
#
loop_
_entity_poly.entity_id
_entity_poly.type
_entity_poly.pdbx_seq_one_letter_code
_entity_poly.pdbx_strand_id
1 'polypeptide(L)'
;ERRAGTVGFPLPGVGLRLVDDRGRTVRRRRQGLSEIGAVQVCGPNVFSGYWRMPEKTREEFTQDRWFRTGDMGQWDADGYLHLIGRSKDLIITGGYNVYPKEIEMLIDEMAGVDESAVIGIPHPDFGEAVTAVVVAKPGASLNPQSMIAEIKARIANFKVPKAIHIVQTLPRNAMGKVQKNMLREQFS
;
A
#
# COMPACT_ATOMS: atom_id res chain seq x y z
N GLU A 1 7.52 23.09 -2.89
CA GLU A 1 6.05 23.18 -2.73
C GLU A 1 5.50 21.88 -2.13
N ARG A 2 4.40 21.91 -1.37
CA ARG A 2 3.75 20.68 -0.87
C ARG A 2 2.76 20.19 -1.95
N ARG A 3 2.85 18.92 -2.32
CA ARG A 3 1.93 18.29 -3.29
C ARG A 3 1.10 17.21 -2.61
N ALA A 4 -0.22 17.32 -2.74
CA ALA A 4 -1.14 16.31 -2.24
C ALA A 4 -0.80 14.93 -2.82
N GLY A 5 -0.90 13.88 -2.00
CA GLY A 5 -0.57 12.52 -2.41
C GLY A 5 0.92 12.20 -2.51
N THR A 6 1.82 13.14 -2.16
CA THR A 6 3.28 12.91 -2.09
C THR A 6 3.80 13.00 -0.65
N VAL A 7 4.94 12.38 -0.40
CA VAL A 7 5.73 12.56 0.84
C VAL A 7 6.95 13.47 0.63
N GLY A 8 7.02 14.14 -0.52
CA GLY A 8 8.08 15.09 -0.83
C GLY A 8 9.39 14.45 -1.28
N PHE A 9 10.48 15.14 -0.94
CA PHE A 9 11.87 14.77 -1.26
C PHE A 9 12.55 14.20 -0.01
N PRO A 10 13.65 13.43 -0.17
CA PRO A 10 14.45 13.05 0.98
C PRO A 10 15.03 14.28 1.67
N LEU A 11 15.16 14.20 3.00
CA LEU A 11 15.84 15.22 3.79
C LEU A 11 17.32 15.33 3.41
N PRO A 12 17.97 16.48 3.63
CA PRO A 12 19.41 16.61 3.42
C PRO A 12 20.20 15.51 4.14
N GLY A 13 21.15 14.88 3.43
CA GLY A 13 21.96 13.78 3.95
C GLY A 13 21.27 12.40 3.98
N VAL A 14 20.01 12.31 3.54
CA VAL A 14 19.28 11.04 3.40
C VAL A 14 19.30 10.60 1.93
N GLY A 15 19.87 9.43 1.68
CA GLY A 15 19.70 8.74 0.41
C GLY A 15 18.33 8.09 0.34
N LEU A 16 17.67 8.21 -0.82
CA LEU A 16 16.40 7.56 -1.11
C LEU A 16 16.44 6.94 -2.51
N ARG A 17 16.09 5.66 -2.61
CA ARG A 17 15.93 4.96 -3.89
C ARG A 17 14.72 4.05 -3.88
N LEU A 18 14.23 3.76 -5.08
CA LEU A 18 13.24 2.73 -5.34
C LEU A 18 13.92 1.57 -6.06
N VAL A 19 13.63 0.34 -5.67
CA VAL A 19 14.15 -0.86 -6.35
C VAL A 19 13.02 -1.76 -6.84
N ASP A 20 13.16 -2.31 -8.05
CA ASP A 20 12.22 -3.29 -8.58
C ASP A 20 12.39 -4.68 -7.92
N ASP A 21 11.56 -5.62 -8.32
CA ASP A 21 11.60 -7.03 -7.90
C ASP A 21 12.92 -7.74 -8.23
N ARG A 22 13.67 -7.23 -9.23
CA ARG A 22 14.99 -7.72 -9.64
C ARG A 22 16.15 -7.01 -8.94
N GLY A 23 15.85 -6.12 -7.99
CA GLY A 23 16.86 -5.35 -7.24
C GLY A 23 17.50 -4.21 -8.04
N ARG A 24 16.96 -3.86 -9.20
CA ARG A 24 17.46 -2.74 -10.02
C ARG A 24 16.82 -1.45 -9.55
N THR A 25 17.58 -0.36 -9.58
CA THR A 25 17.04 0.95 -9.23
C THR A 25 16.00 1.39 -10.25
N VAL A 26 14.79 1.68 -9.79
CA VAL A 26 13.72 2.26 -10.60
C VAL A 26 14.08 3.69 -10.93
N ARG A 27 14.13 3.98 -12.23
CA ARG A 27 14.45 5.32 -12.74
C ARG A 27 13.20 6.18 -12.82
N ARG A 28 13.39 7.48 -12.62
CA ARG A 28 12.36 8.48 -12.90
C ARG A 28 12.04 8.48 -14.39
N ARG A 29 10.78 8.73 -14.73
CA ARG A 29 10.35 8.93 -16.11
C ARG A 29 10.35 10.42 -16.43
N ARG A 30 10.58 10.77 -17.70
CA ARG A 30 10.50 12.17 -18.17
C ARG A 30 9.08 12.72 -18.09
N GLN A 31 8.08 11.85 -18.17
CA GLN A 31 6.67 12.17 -18.08
C GLN A 31 5.95 11.06 -17.30
N GLY A 32 4.95 11.46 -16.51
CA GLY A 32 4.15 10.55 -15.70
C GLY A 32 4.89 9.94 -14.52
N LEU A 33 4.29 8.90 -13.95
CA LEU A 33 4.81 8.19 -12.79
C LEU A 33 5.80 7.10 -13.23
N SER A 34 6.81 6.84 -12.41
CA SER A 34 7.71 5.70 -12.60
C SER A 34 6.99 4.37 -12.37
N GLU A 35 7.72 3.27 -12.61
CA GLU A 35 7.32 1.98 -12.06
C GLU A 35 7.32 2.02 -10.53
N ILE A 36 6.57 1.11 -9.92
CA ILE A 36 6.53 0.96 -8.47
C ILE A 36 7.75 0.16 -8.03
N GLY A 37 8.43 0.63 -7.00
CA GLY A 37 9.56 -0.06 -6.40
C GLY A 37 9.52 -0.02 -4.87
N ALA A 38 10.26 -0.94 -4.25
CA ALA A 38 10.46 -0.94 -2.81
C ALA A 38 11.31 0.26 -2.39
N VAL A 39 10.84 0.99 -1.38
CA VAL A 39 11.48 2.18 -0.84
C VAL A 39 12.64 1.77 0.05
N GLN A 40 13.83 2.23 -0.32
CA GLN A 40 15.05 2.03 0.45
C GLN A 40 15.67 3.37 0.83
N VAL A 41 16.15 3.47 2.07
CA VAL A 41 16.76 4.69 2.62
C VAL A 41 18.13 4.41 3.22
N CYS A 42 19.01 5.40 3.17
CA CYS A 42 20.28 5.38 3.90
C CYS A 42 20.58 6.79 4.44
N GLY A 43 21.37 6.89 5.50
CA GLY A 43 21.71 8.17 6.12
C GLY A 43 21.92 8.06 7.63
N PRO A 44 22.34 9.17 8.28
CA PRO A 44 22.65 9.20 9.71
C PRO A 44 21.41 8.99 10.60
N ASN A 45 20.21 9.14 10.06
CA ASN A 45 18.93 8.95 10.73
C ASN A 45 18.45 7.49 10.73
N VAL A 46 19.13 6.59 10.02
CA VAL A 46 18.79 5.16 9.98
C VAL A 46 19.43 4.45 11.18
N PHE A 47 18.63 3.72 11.94
CA PHE A 47 19.08 2.96 13.10
C PHE A 47 20.13 1.89 12.74
N SER A 48 20.97 1.51 13.70
CA SER A 48 22.10 0.58 13.44
C SER A 48 21.70 -0.88 13.23
N GLY A 49 20.50 -1.27 13.67
CA GLY A 49 19.98 -2.62 13.57
C GLY A 49 18.94 -2.96 14.64
N TYR A 50 18.33 -4.13 14.51
CA TYR A 50 17.38 -4.65 15.49
C TYR A 50 18.12 -5.21 16.71
N TRP A 51 17.72 -4.78 17.90
CA TRP A 51 18.32 -5.21 19.15
C TRP A 51 18.28 -6.73 19.32
N ARG A 52 19.45 -7.35 19.49
CA ARG A 52 19.63 -8.81 19.63
C ARG A 52 19.02 -9.64 18.48
N MET A 53 18.90 -9.06 17.29
CA MET A 53 18.41 -9.76 16.09
C MET A 53 19.35 -9.51 14.90
N PRO A 54 20.58 -10.06 14.91
CA PRO A 54 21.56 -9.81 13.85
C PRO A 54 21.13 -10.36 12.48
N GLU A 55 20.42 -11.49 12.44
CA GLU A 55 19.91 -12.09 11.20
C GLU A 55 18.86 -11.19 10.56
N LYS A 56 17.88 -10.74 11.34
CA LYS A 56 16.85 -9.79 10.89
C LYS A 56 17.46 -8.46 10.43
N THR A 57 18.48 -7.98 11.14
CA THR A 57 19.23 -6.79 10.73
C THR A 57 19.89 -7.01 9.37
N ARG A 58 20.49 -8.17 9.13
CA ARG A 58 21.10 -8.48 7.83
C ARG A 58 20.07 -8.61 6.71
N GLU A 59 18.87 -9.10 6.99
CA GLU A 59 17.79 -9.24 6.01
C GLU A 59 17.21 -7.88 5.59
N GLU A 60 17.04 -6.98 6.55
CA GLU A 60 16.40 -5.67 6.33
C GLU A 60 17.37 -4.60 5.79
N PHE A 61 18.67 -4.92 5.70
CA PHE A 61 19.67 -4.06 5.08
C PHE A 61 20.25 -4.71 3.82
N THR A 62 20.43 -3.92 2.76
CA THR A 62 21.15 -4.38 1.57
C THR A 62 22.66 -4.47 1.84
N GLN A 63 23.38 -5.17 0.95
CA GLN A 63 24.85 -5.26 1.04
C GLN A 63 25.53 -3.90 1.02
N ASP A 64 24.98 -2.93 0.28
CA ASP A 64 25.42 -1.54 0.22
C ASP A 64 24.79 -0.64 1.30
N ARG A 65 24.28 -1.24 2.40
CA ARG A 65 23.83 -0.57 3.64
C ARG A 65 22.59 0.31 3.51
N TRP A 66 21.72 0.03 2.55
CA TRP A 66 20.40 0.65 2.48
C TRP A 66 19.39 -0.13 3.30
N PHE A 67 18.62 0.57 4.11
CA PHE A 67 17.53 0.00 4.89
C PHE A 67 16.29 -0.20 4.02
N ARG A 68 15.71 -1.40 4.08
CA ARG A 68 14.44 -1.76 3.46
C ARG A 68 13.30 -1.32 4.38
N THR A 69 12.57 -0.29 3.97
CA THR A 69 11.47 0.26 4.79
C THR A 69 10.24 -0.65 4.85
N GLY A 70 10.11 -1.55 3.86
CA GLY A 70 8.89 -2.32 3.60
C GLY A 70 7.77 -1.52 2.95
N ASP A 71 8.01 -0.24 2.61
CA ASP A 71 7.07 0.58 1.87
C ASP A 71 7.34 0.45 0.36
N MET A 72 6.28 0.64 -0.42
CA MET A 72 6.29 0.63 -1.88
C MET A 72 5.99 2.04 -2.37
N GLY A 73 6.72 2.52 -3.37
CA GLY A 73 6.56 3.87 -3.88
C GLY A 73 6.85 4.00 -5.36
N GLN A 74 6.58 5.20 -5.88
CA GLN A 74 6.86 5.60 -7.26
C GLN A 74 7.29 7.06 -7.29
N TRP A 75 8.12 7.41 -8.26
CA TRP A 75 8.51 8.79 -8.53
C TRP A 75 7.52 9.47 -9.45
N ASP A 76 7.24 10.75 -9.22
CA ASP A 76 6.74 11.63 -10.28
C ASP A 76 7.88 12.18 -11.15
N ALA A 77 7.52 12.92 -12.20
CA ALA A 77 8.48 13.52 -13.13
C ALA A 77 9.38 14.57 -12.47
N ASP A 78 8.91 15.24 -11.41
CA ASP A 78 9.65 16.26 -10.67
C ASP A 78 10.49 15.68 -9.53
N GLY A 79 10.39 14.37 -9.29
CA GLY A 79 11.16 13.63 -8.31
C GLY A 79 10.54 13.55 -6.91
N TYR A 80 9.26 13.90 -6.76
CA TYR A 80 8.51 13.64 -5.53
C TYR A 80 8.24 12.15 -5.39
N LEU A 81 8.31 11.66 -4.15
CA LEU A 81 7.93 10.30 -3.82
C LEU A 81 6.44 10.21 -3.51
N HIS A 82 5.76 9.27 -4.16
CA HIS A 82 4.43 8.79 -3.77
C HIS A 82 4.56 7.45 -3.07
N LEU A 83 3.93 7.29 -1.91
CA LEU A 83 3.81 5.99 -1.24
C LEU A 83 2.53 5.30 -1.68
N ILE A 84 2.66 4.07 -2.16
CA ILE A 84 1.59 3.27 -2.76
C ILE A 84 1.15 2.14 -1.83
N GLY A 85 1.86 1.91 -0.74
CA GLY A 85 1.48 0.96 0.30
C GLY A 85 2.67 0.22 0.88
N ARG A 86 2.42 -0.98 1.37
CA ARG A 86 3.39 -1.83 2.06
C ARG A 86 3.62 -3.10 1.25
N SER A 87 4.86 -3.56 1.16
CA SER A 87 5.20 -4.80 0.43
C SER A 87 4.45 -6.01 0.99
N LYS A 88 4.37 -6.12 2.32
CA LYS A 88 3.65 -7.22 3.00
C LYS A 88 2.13 -7.21 2.83
N ASP A 89 1.57 -6.08 2.42
CA ASP A 89 0.13 -5.93 2.20
C ASP A 89 -0.22 -6.06 0.71
N LEU A 90 0.77 -6.27 -0.17
CA LEU A 90 0.56 -6.54 -1.59
C LEU A 90 -0.40 -7.72 -1.78
N ILE A 91 -1.35 -7.55 -2.71
CA ILE A 91 -2.28 -8.59 -3.13
C ILE A 91 -1.86 -9.05 -4.52
N ILE A 92 -1.72 -10.36 -4.72
CA ILE A 92 -1.40 -10.98 -6.01
C ILE A 92 -2.66 -11.69 -6.52
N THR A 93 -3.34 -11.07 -7.47
CA THR A 93 -4.59 -11.58 -8.04
C THR A 93 -4.44 -11.84 -9.54
N GLY A 94 -4.65 -13.08 -9.96
CA GLY A 94 -4.51 -13.48 -11.37
C GLY A 94 -3.12 -13.21 -11.96
N GLY A 95 -2.07 -13.23 -11.13
CA GLY A 95 -0.70 -12.91 -11.53
C GLY A 95 -0.36 -11.41 -11.55
N TYR A 96 -1.29 -10.53 -11.13
CA TYR A 96 -1.07 -9.09 -11.09
C TYR A 96 -0.92 -8.56 -9.67
N ASN A 97 -0.02 -7.59 -9.52
CA ASN A 97 0.22 -6.86 -8.28
C ASN A 97 -0.86 -5.79 -8.06
N VAL A 98 -1.54 -5.87 -6.92
CA VAL A 98 -2.55 -4.91 -6.48
C VAL A 98 -2.15 -4.34 -5.13
N TYR A 99 -1.97 -3.03 -5.09
CA TYR A 99 -1.57 -2.31 -3.88
C TYR A 99 -2.81 -1.79 -3.16
N PRO A 100 -3.12 -2.28 -1.94
CA PRO A 100 -4.36 -1.93 -1.26
C PRO A 100 -4.61 -0.44 -1.10
N LYS A 101 -3.55 0.34 -0.84
CA LYS A 101 -3.70 1.76 -0.53
C LYS A 101 -4.26 2.55 -1.72
N GLU A 102 -3.96 2.14 -2.95
CA GLU A 102 -4.54 2.74 -4.17
C GLU A 102 -6.07 2.64 -4.15
N ILE A 103 -6.58 1.47 -3.78
CA ILE A 103 -8.02 1.19 -3.75
C ILE A 103 -8.66 1.84 -2.52
N GLU A 104 -7.98 1.80 -1.37
CA GLU A 104 -8.44 2.47 -0.15
C GLU A 104 -8.64 3.97 -0.38
N MET A 105 -7.69 4.65 -1.03
CA MET A 105 -7.83 6.08 -1.34
C MET A 105 -9.07 6.37 -2.20
N LEU A 106 -9.37 5.52 -3.18
CA LEU A 106 -10.56 5.66 -4.01
C LEU A 106 -11.85 5.42 -3.23
N ILE A 107 -11.85 4.45 -2.31
CA ILE A 107 -13.01 4.16 -1.45
C ILE A 107 -13.21 5.28 -0.43
N ASP A 108 -12.13 5.78 0.17
CA ASP A 108 -12.16 6.84 1.18
C ASP A 108 -12.69 8.17 0.60
N GLU A 109 -12.57 8.38 -0.72
CA GLU A 109 -13.14 9.54 -1.44
C GLU A 109 -14.66 9.42 -1.69
N MET A 110 -15.27 8.24 -1.50
CA MET A 110 -16.70 8.03 -1.77
C MET A 110 -17.58 8.68 -0.71
N ALA A 111 -18.73 9.20 -1.14
CA ALA A 111 -19.70 9.80 -0.24
C ALA A 111 -20.21 8.77 0.79
N GLY A 112 -20.22 9.15 2.06
CA GLY A 112 -20.70 8.31 3.16
C GLY A 112 -19.69 7.28 3.69
N VAL A 113 -18.51 7.15 3.09
CA VAL A 113 -17.42 6.33 3.65
C VAL A 113 -16.72 7.09 4.77
N ASP A 114 -16.48 6.42 5.90
CA ASP A 114 -15.66 6.92 7.01
C ASP A 114 -14.21 6.47 6.87
N GLU A 115 -14.01 5.17 6.68
CA GLU A 115 -12.71 4.58 6.40
C GLU A 115 -12.82 3.22 5.70
N SER A 116 -11.71 2.79 5.11
CA SER A 116 -11.61 1.49 4.44
C SER A 116 -10.31 0.74 4.72
N ALA A 117 -10.37 -0.58 4.58
CA ALA A 117 -9.22 -1.45 4.52
C ALA A 117 -9.38 -2.44 3.38
N VAL A 118 -8.35 -2.55 2.54
CA VAL A 118 -8.32 -3.51 1.44
C VAL A 118 -7.32 -4.63 1.75
N ILE A 119 -7.76 -5.86 1.53
CA ILE A 119 -7.03 -7.10 1.82
C ILE A 119 -7.14 -8.10 0.67
N GLY A 120 -6.17 -8.99 0.59
CA GLY A 120 -6.23 -10.18 -0.25
C GLY A 120 -6.74 -11.36 0.58
N ILE A 121 -7.75 -12.06 0.09
CA ILE A 121 -8.21 -13.34 0.68
C ILE A 121 -7.97 -14.48 -0.32
N PRO A 122 -7.72 -15.72 0.12
CA PRO A 122 -7.52 -16.85 -0.79
C PRO A 122 -8.69 -16.99 -1.78
N HIS A 123 -8.37 -17.27 -3.05
CA HIS A 123 -9.38 -17.47 -4.09
C HIS A 123 -8.95 -18.55 -5.09
N PRO A 124 -9.82 -19.52 -5.43
CA PRO A 124 -9.46 -20.67 -6.27
C PRO A 124 -8.91 -20.27 -7.64
N ASP A 125 -9.57 -19.33 -8.34
CA ASP A 125 -9.17 -18.99 -9.72
C ASP A 125 -8.05 -17.95 -9.83
N PHE A 126 -7.82 -17.16 -8.78
CA PHE A 126 -6.96 -15.97 -8.88
C PHE A 126 -5.80 -15.96 -7.88
N GLY A 127 -5.66 -16.99 -7.04
CA GLY A 127 -4.72 -16.99 -5.91
C GLY A 127 -5.27 -16.14 -4.76
N GLU A 128 -5.38 -14.83 -4.96
CA GLU A 128 -6.07 -13.92 -4.05
C GLU A 128 -7.25 -13.20 -4.72
N ALA A 129 -8.27 -12.89 -3.93
CA ALA A 129 -9.34 -11.95 -4.24
C ALA A 129 -9.10 -10.63 -3.52
N VAL A 130 -9.19 -9.53 -4.27
CA VAL A 130 -9.22 -8.19 -3.69
C VAL A 130 -10.56 -8.03 -2.96
N THR A 131 -10.51 -7.80 -1.66
CA THR A 131 -11.67 -7.62 -0.80
C THR A 131 -11.52 -6.32 -0.02
N ALA A 132 -12.56 -5.47 -0.07
CA ALA A 132 -12.60 -4.25 0.74
C ALA A 132 -13.49 -4.43 1.96
N VAL A 133 -13.08 -3.85 3.08
CA VAL A 133 -13.85 -3.76 4.31
C VAL A 133 -14.03 -2.28 4.61
N VAL A 134 -15.27 -1.83 4.72
CA VAL A 134 -15.63 -0.41 4.72
C VAL A 134 -16.47 -0.08 5.94
N VAL A 135 -16.16 1.03 6.58
CA VAL A 135 -16.97 1.62 7.65
C VAL A 135 -17.75 2.79 7.05
N ALA A 136 -19.06 2.78 7.27
CA ALA A 136 -19.93 3.89 6.87
C ALA A 136 -19.90 5.01 7.92
N LYS A 137 -19.98 6.26 7.47
CA LYS A 137 -20.23 7.40 8.35
C LYS A 137 -21.56 7.22 9.09
N PRO A 138 -21.71 7.76 10.31
CA PRO A 138 -22.98 7.70 11.04
C PRO A 138 -24.15 8.21 10.18
N GLY A 139 -25.20 7.40 10.05
CA GLY A 139 -26.39 7.71 9.26
C GLY A 139 -26.24 7.55 7.73
N ALA A 140 -25.06 7.19 7.22
CA ALA A 140 -24.87 6.88 5.81
C ALA A 140 -25.28 5.41 5.52
N SER A 141 -25.89 5.21 4.36
CA SER A 141 -26.17 3.88 3.83
C SER A 141 -25.31 3.65 2.58
N LEU A 142 -24.40 2.68 2.67
CA LEU A 142 -23.52 2.30 1.56
C LEU A 142 -24.10 1.10 0.80
N ASN A 143 -23.93 1.09 -0.51
CA ASN A 143 -24.30 -0.05 -1.36
C ASN A 143 -23.03 -0.67 -1.97
N PRO A 144 -22.65 -1.90 -1.57
CA PRO A 144 -21.43 -2.56 -2.07
C PRO A 144 -21.36 -2.66 -3.59
N GLN A 145 -22.47 -2.98 -4.26
CA GLN A 145 -22.51 -3.16 -5.72
C GLN A 145 -22.30 -1.82 -6.45
N SER A 146 -22.92 -0.74 -5.96
CA SER A 146 -22.70 0.61 -6.49
C SER A 146 -21.26 1.07 -6.30
N MET A 147 -20.66 0.81 -5.14
CA MET A 147 -19.26 1.13 -4.87
C MET A 147 -18.32 0.37 -5.82
N ILE A 148 -18.54 -0.94 -6.02
CA ILE A 148 -17.75 -1.74 -6.99
C ILE A 148 -17.87 -1.15 -8.40
N ALA A 149 -19.07 -0.76 -8.82
CA ALA A 149 -19.30 -0.15 -10.13
C ALA A 149 -18.54 1.18 -10.30
N GLU A 150 -18.54 2.03 -9.26
CA GLU A 150 -17.81 3.29 -9.25
C GLU A 150 -16.28 3.07 -9.32
N ILE A 151 -15.75 2.12 -8.54
CA ILE A 151 -14.31 1.76 -8.59
C ILE A 151 -13.94 1.24 -9.98
N LYS A 152 -14.76 0.36 -10.55
CA LYS A 152 -14.52 -0.25 -11.87
C LYS A 152 -14.43 0.78 -13.00
N ALA A 153 -15.07 1.94 -12.86
CA ALA A 153 -14.96 3.03 -13.83
C ALA A 153 -13.63 3.80 -13.76
N ARG A 154 -12.85 3.65 -12.68
CA ARG A 154 -11.63 4.45 -12.42
C ARG A 154 -10.33 3.66 -12.52
N ILE A 155 -10.36 2.34 -12.33
CA ILE A 155 -9.14 1.50 -12.29
C ILE A 155 -9.26 0.28 -13.20
N ALA A 156 -8.11 -0.34 -13.47
CA ALA A 156 -8.05 -1.57 -14.24
C ALA A 156 -8.84 -2.70 -13.56
N ASN A 157 -9.57 -3.50 -14.35
CA ASN A 157 -10.51 -4.52 -13.87
C ASN A 157 -9.92 -5.49 -12.84
N PHE A 158 -8.64 -5.89 -12.96
CA PHE A 158 -8.01 -6.83 -12.04
C PHE A 158 -7.80 -6.25 -10.62
N LYS A 159 -7.84 -4.92 -10.46
CA LYS A 159 -7.73 -4.24 -9.16
C LYS A 159 -9.08 -4.07 -8.47
N VAL A 160 -10.18 -4.25 -9.19
CA VAL A 160 -11.52 -3.99 -8.65
C VAL A 160 -11.83 -5.00 -7.54
N PRO A 161 -12.30 -4.55 -6.36
CA PRO A 161 -12.74 -5.46 -5.32
C PRO A 161 -13.79 -6.44 -5.82
N LYS A 162 -13.58 -7.72 -5.57
CA LYS A 162 -14.55 -8.79 -5.85
C LYS A 162 -15.67 -8.81 -4.83
N ALA A 163 -15.37 -8.34 -3.61
CA ALA A 163 -16.34 -8.16 -2.54
C ALA A 163 -16.04 -6.87 -1.77
N ILE A 164 -17.10 -6.24 -1.28
CA ILE A 164 -17.04 -5.13 -0.33
C ILE A 164 -17.93 -5.50 0.86
N HIS A 165 -17.34 -5.56 2.06
CA HIS A 165 -18.05 -5.81 3.31
C HIS A 165 -18.20 -4.50 4.07
N ILE A 166 -19.44 -4.15 4.43
CA ILE A 166 -19.70 -2.99 5.30
C ILE A 166 -19.73 -3.49 6.74
N VAL A 167 -18.90 -2.88 7.59
CA VAL A 167 -18.77 -3.25 9.01
C VAL A 167 -18.95 -2.02 9.89
N GLN A 168 -19.21 -2.24 11.18
CA GLN A 168 -19.34 -1.13 12.14
C GLN A 168 -17.99 -0.49 12.47
N THR A 169 -16.92 -1.29 12.56
CA THR A 169 -15.58 -0.84 12.91
C THR A 169 -14.51 -1.73 12.30
N LEU A 170 -13.32 -1.18 12.03
CA LEU A 170 -12.14 -1.98 11.71
C LEU A 170 -11.40 -2.44 12.99
N PRO A 171 -10.85 -3.67 13.04
CA PRO A 171 -10.05 -4.13 14.16
C PRO A 171 -8.75 -3.33 14.22
N ARG A 172 -8.36 -2.87 15.41
CA ARG A 172 -7.18 -2.02 15.62
C ARG A 172 -6.34 -2.51 16.78
N ASN A 173 -5.03 -2.30 16.67
CA ASN A 173 -4.12 -2.47 17.80
C ASN A 173 -4.22 -1.29 18.79
N ALA A 174 -3.50 -1.39 19.91
CA ALA A 174 -3.47 -0.35 20.95
C ALA A 174 -3.02 1.05 20.46
N MET A 175 -2.36 1.12 19.30
CA MET A 175 -1.90 2.38 18.68
C MET A 175 -2.86 2.87 17.59
N GLY A 176 -4.07 2.30 17.50
CA GLY A 176 -5.09 2.68 16.52
C GLY A 176 -4.81 2.18 15.10
N LYS A 177 -3.80 1.33 14.87
CA LYS A 177 -3.51 0.81 13.52
C LYS A 177 -4.43 -0.35 13.17
N VAL A 178 -5.04 -0.30 12.00
CA VAL A 178 -5.89 -1.38 11.46
C VAL A 178 -5.11 -2.69 11.36
N GLN A 179 -5.68 -3.76 11.88
CA GLN A 179 -5.12 -5.11 11.88
C GLN A 179 -5.66 -5.92 10.71
N LYS A 180 -5.05 -5.73 9.52
CA LYS A 180 -5.43 -6.42 8.29
C LYS A 180 -5.33 -7.95 8.37
N ASN A 181 -4.48 -8.51 9.24
CA ASN A 181 -4.40 -9.95 9.45
C ASN A 181 -5.70 -10.50 10.06
N MET A 182 -6.30 -9.81 11.02
CA MET A 182 -7.58 -10.21 11.61
C MET A 182 -8.71 -10.13 10.58
N LEU A 183 -8.69 -9.11 9.72
CA LEU A 183 -9.64 -9.02 8.61
C LEU A 183 -9.48 -10.19 7.62
N ARG A 184 -8.24 -10.57 7.29
CA ARG A 184 -8.00 -11.77 6.45
C ARG A 184 -8.55 -13.02 7.12
N GLU A 185 -8.29 -13.24 8.40
CA GLU A 185 -8.83 -14.39 9.15
C GLU A 185 -10.37 -14.40 9.18
N GLN A 186 -11.00 -13.23 9.30
CA GLN A 186 -12.46 -13.11 9.37
C GLN A 186 -13.17 -13.35 8.03
N PHE A 187 -12.55 -12.97 6.91
CA PHE A 187 -13.18 -12.96 5.59
C PHE A 187 -12.58 -13.99 4.60
N SER A 188 -11.64 -14.83 5.05
CA SER A 188 -11.12 -15.96 4.25
C SER A 188 -12.08 -17.14 4.22
#